data_AF-A0A7S2V2M0-F1
#
_entry.id   AF-A0A7S2V2M0-F1
#
_cell.length_a   1.000
_cell.length_b   1.000
_cell.length_c   1.000
_cell.angle_alpha   90.00
_cell.angle_beta   90.00
_cell.angle_gamma   90.00
#
_symmetry.space_group_name_H-M   'P 1'
#
loop_
_entity.id
_entity.type
_entity.pdbx_description
1 polymer ?
#
loop_
_entity_poly.entity_id
_entity_poly.type
_entity_poly.pdbx_seq_one_letter_code
_entity_poly.pdbx_strand_id
1 'polypeptide(L)'
;MILGSIYCKYGISMFVDRSYFDLNLSPSEWRSIMKDKTVLLIGGPHRGGTTIIWKAITQHPLVAGFGSTFESGADHSEGILIQDVYPQFGVGMEKIMANMAGFKTQMIGAGKYALGDEAKVHLIETDEKVTPSNMAKLLNRFGSYWNLTKPVLAEKSPPTAVMSRFLQALYNVPVIESEAQGTHLTKFLFITRHPIANVYAHYSLVGGSHVVPFDTLMENYMQLHRYLKSDLPHLHNDPMLIRLEDFVTSPSDTLHKIFSWLGIDASEATTKDVLTRTEVIHSDPNAKYRKKWCGIHPKNRADVEGKYQLIVDDLDLGYSLKGWCKEDQARYQQDQKLQKVGNTKSRMPGDL
;
A
#
# COMPACT_ATOMS: atom_id res chain seq x y z
N MET A 1 21.15 26.40 0.12
CA MET A 1 20.17 25.88 1.10
C MET A 1 19.27 24.79 0.51
N ILE A 2 18.72 24.97 -0.71
CA ILE A 2 17.82 24.00 -1.36
C ILE A 2 18.48 22.63 -1.63
N LEU A 3 19.69 22.60 -2.23
CA LEU A 3 20.40 21.34 -2.52
C LEU A 3 20.69 20.50 -1.26
N GLY A 4 21.08 21.16 -0.16
CA GLY A 4 21.31 20.48 1.13
C GLY A 4 20.03 19.85 1.69
N SER A 5 18.90 20.57 1.63
CA SER A 5 17.60 20.02 2.08
C SER A 5 17.14 18.84 1.22
N ILE A 6 17.41 18.88 -0.08
CA ILE A 6 17.09 17.78 -1.00
C ILE A 6 17.95 16.55 -0.68
N TYR A 7 19.26 16.73 -0.51
CA TYR A 7 20.18 15.66 -0.15
C TYR A 7 19.83 15.04 1.21
N CYS A 8 19.54 15.84 2.24
CA CYS A 8 19.13 15.33 3.56
C CYS A 8 17.85 14.50 3.51
N LYS A 9 16.99 14.71 2.50
CA LYS A 9 15.75 13.95 2.36
C LYS A 9 15.92 12.70 1.49
N TYR A 10 16.60 12.81 0.35
CA TYR A 10 16.61 11.80 -0.72
C TYR A 10 17.98 11.15 -0.97
N GLY A 11 19.00 11.51 -0.20
CA GLY A 11 20.33 10.94 -0.31
C GLY A 11 21.01 11.21 -1.66
N ILE A 12 22.02 10.39 -1.96
CA ILE A 12 22.82 10.49 -3.19
C ILE A 12 22.06 9.99 -4.44
N SER A 13 21.10 9.09 -4.24
CA SER A 13 20.27 8.48 -5.30
C SER A 13 19.44 9.49 -6.10
N MET A 14 19.26 10.71 -5.61
CA MET A 14 18.59 11.78 -6.36
C MET A 14 19.52 12.53 -7.33
N PHE A 15 20.84 12.41 -7.16
CA PHE A 15 21.84 13.14 -7.95
C PHE A 15 22.58 12.28 -8.97
N VAL A 16 22.39 10.97 -8.89
CA VAL A 16 23.00 9.99 -9.78
C VAL A 16 21.90 9.24 -10.51
N ASP A 17 22.13 8.92 -11.77
CA ASP A 17 21.20 8.05 -12.50
C ASP A 17 21.01 6.74 -11.74
N ARG A 18 19.78 6.27 -11.63
CA ARG A 18 19.48 5.08 -10.82
C ARG A 18 20.19 3.83 -11.33
N SER A 19 20.56 3.79 -12.61
CA SER A 19 21.30 2.67 -13.21
C SER A 19 22.66 2.48 -12.61
N TYR A 20 23.20 3.53 -11.99
CA TYR A 20 24.46 3.48 -11.28
C TYR A 20 24.47 2.45 -10.15
N PHE A 21 23.32 2.18 -9.54
CA PHE A 21 23.22 1.24 -8.43
C PHE A 21 22.92 -0.20 -8.87
N ASP A 22 22.64 -0.45 -10.15
CA ASP A 22 22.19 -1.77 -10.61
C ASP A 22 23.22 -2.87 -10.35
N LEU A 23 22.73 -4.03 -9.90
CA LEU A 23 23.58 -5.20 -9.65
C LEU A 23 24.14 -5.85 -10.95
N ASN A 24 23.61 -5.47 -12.13
CA ASN A 24 24.02 -5.97 -13.46
C ASN A 24 24.02 -7.50 -13.61
N LEU A 25 23.14 -8.19 -12.88
CA LEU A 25 22.97 -9.64 -12.95
C LEU A 25 22.05 -10.02 -14.12
N SER A 26 22.37 -11.12 -14.77
CA SER A 26 21.59 -11.72 -15.84
C SER A 26 20.28 -12.36 -15.33
N PRO A 27 19.32 -12.67 -16.22
CA PRO A 27 18.10 -13.38 -15.84
C PRO A 27 18.35 -14.71 -15.11
N SER A 28 19.35 -15.50 -15.52
CA SER A 28 19.65 -16.80 -14.92
C SER A 28 20.28 -16.68 -13.54
N GLU A 29 21.17 -15.69 -13.33
CA GLU A 29 21.72 -15.38 -12.01
C GLU A 29 20.62 -14.94 -11.04
N TRP A 30 19.70 -14.08 -11.49
CA TRP A 30 18.54 -13.67 -10.69
C TRP A 30 17.66 -14.84 -10.32
N ARG A 31 17.36 -15.72 -11.27
CA ARG A 31 16.54 -16.90 -11.01
C ARG A 31 17.16 -17.83 -9.97
N SER A 32 18.49 -17.99 -10.00
CA SER A 32 19.24 -18.70 -8.96
C SER A 32 19.11 -18.05 -7.58
N ILE A 33 19.29 -16.73 -7.49
CA ILE A 33 19.15 -15.97 -6.24
C ILE A 33 17.73 -16.06 -5.67
N MET A 34 16.73 -16.04 -6.55
CA MET A 34 15.33 -15.98 -6.18
C MET A 34 14.72 -17.35 -5.83
N LYS A 35 15.44 -18.46 -6.10
CA LYS A 35 14.94 -19.83 -5.94
C LYS A 35 14.30 -20.11 -4.58
N ASP A 36 14.89 -19.58 -3.51
CA ASP A 36 14.45 -19.79 -2.13
C ASP A 36 13.89 -18.51 -1.50
N LYS A 37 13.39 -17.58 -2.32
CA LYS A 37 12.87 -16.28 -1.88
C LYS A 37 11.36 -16.17 -2.07
N THR A 38 10.74 -15.38 -1.20
CA THR A 38 9.39 -14.86 -1.40
C THR A 38 9.48 -13.37 -1.71
N VAL A 39 8.87 -12.93 -2.82
CA VAL A 39 8.63 -11.52 -3.10
C VAL A 39 7.26 -11.14 -2.55
N LEU A 40 7.25 -10.33 -1.49
CA LEU A 40 6.03 -9.75 -0.94
C LEU A 40 5.73 -8.43 -1.65
N LEU A 41 4.64 -8.38 -2.39
CA LEU A 41 4.17 -7.21 -3.10
C LEU A 41 2.99 -6.58 -2.34
N ILE A 42 3.17 -5.37 -1.82
CA ILE A 42 2.15 -4.68 -1.01
C ILE A 42 1.46 -3.59 -1.85
N GLY A 43 0.17 -3.78 -2.11
CA GLY A 43 -0.65 -2.91 -2.96
C GLY A 43 -1.90 -2.36 -2.26
N GLY A 44 -2.66 -1.54 -2.97
CA GLY A 44 -3.93 -0.98 -2.52
C GLY A 44 -4.16 0.44 -3.01
N PRO A 45 -5.17 1.17 -2.53
CA PRO A 45 -5.30 2.57 -2.85
C PRO A 45 -4.18 3.37 -2.16
N HIS A 46 -3.65 4.38 -2.85
CA HIS A 46 -2.88 5.43 -2.17
C HIS A 46 -3.65 5.94 -0.96
N ARG A 47 -2.95 6.30 0.12
CA ARG A 47 -3.58 6.70 1.40
C ARG A 47 -4.45 5.59 2.07
N GLY A 48 -4.35 4.35 1.59
CA GLY A 48 -4.98 3.17 2.18
C GLY A 48 -4.30 2.65 3.44
N GLY A 49 -3.07 3.07 3.74
CA GLY A 49 -2.31 2.56 4.89
C GLY A 49 -1.18 1.59 4.53
N THR A 50 -0.83 1.49 3.24
CA THR A 50 0.28 0.67 2.76
C THR A 50 1.60 0.96 3.46
N THR A 51 1.95 2.23 3.68
CA THR A 51 3.20 2.62 4.35
C THR A 51 3.29 2.14 5.80
N ILE A 52 2.22 2.26 6.60
CA ILE A 52 2.29 1.90 8.03
C ILE A 52 2.43 0.38 8.22
N ILE A 53 1.70 -0.40 7.42
CA ILE A 53 1.79 -1.86 7.44
C ILE A 53 3.14 -2.34 6.88
N TRP A 54 3.62 -1.77 5.77
CA TRP A 54 4.93 -2.09 5.21
C TRP A 54 6.06 -1.79 6.21
N LYS A 55 6.02 -0.63 6.89
CA LYS A 55 7.02 -0.27 7.92
C LYS A 55 7.06 -1.29 9.05
N ALA A 56 5.89 -1.76 9.51
CA ALA A 56 5.80 -2.79 10.54
C ALA A 56 6.37 -4.14 10.05
N ILE A 57 5.94 -4.60 8.87
CA ILE A 57 6.39 -5.87 8.28
C ILE A 57 7.92 -5.89 8.10
N THR A 58 8.49 -4.79 7.62
CA THR A 58 9.93 -4.67 7.34
C THR A 58 10.81 -4.54 8.59
N GLN A 59 10.23 -4.38 9.78
CA GLN A 59 10.99 -4.56 11.03
C GLN A 59 11.31 -6.03 11.32
N HIS A 60 10.59 -6.98 10.71
CA HIS A 60 10.83 -8.40 10.92
C HIS A 60 12.26 -8.78 10.47
N PRO A 61 13.04 -9.51 11.29
CA PRO A 61 14.45 -9.80 10.99
C PRO A 61 14.65 -10.54 9.65
N LEU A 62 13.67 -11.34 9.24
CA LEU A 62 13.68 -12.11 7.97
C LEU A 62 13.05 -11.38 6.77
N VAL A 63 12.66 -10.12 6.89
CA VAL A 63 12.08 -9.33 5.78
C VAL A 63 13.02 -8.20 5.38
N ALA A 64 13.34 -8.09 4.09
CA ALA A 64 14.03 -6.95 3.50
C ALA A 64 13.01 -5.99 2.88
N GLY A 65 13.15 -4.70 3.10
CA GLY A 65 12.47 -3.66 2.32
C GLY A 65 13.48 -2.66 1.78
N PHE A 66 13.07 -1.69 0.96
CA PHE A 66 13.95 -0.68 0.35
C PHE A 66 14.55 0.37 1.31
N GLY A 67 14.41 0.18 2.63
CA GLY A 67 14.85 1.15 3.62
C GLY A 67 14.05 2.46 3.61
N SER A 68 14.63 3.51 4.15
CA SER A 68 14.07 4.86 4.23
C SER A 68 14.07 5.60 2.89
N THR A 69 13.38 6.74 2.82
CA THR A 69 13.45 7.65 1.67
C THR A 69 14.86 8.19 1.44
N PHE A 70 15.68 8.31 2.49
CA PHE A 70 17.08 8.71 2.35
C PHE A 70 17.90 7.62 1.67
N GLU A 71 17.69 6.36 2.03
CA GLU A 71 18.42 5.22 1.47
C GLU A 71 17.98 4.88 0.04
N SER A 72 16.68 4.96 -0.24
CA SER A 72 16.11 4.63 -1.56
C SER A 72 16.06 5.79 -2.55
N GLY A 73 16.12 7.03 -2.06
CA GLY A 73 15.81 8.22 -2.86
C GLY A 73 14.36 8.29 -3.35
N ALA A 74 13.48 7.42 -2.85
CA ALA A 74 12.08 7.36 -3.28
C ALA A 74 11.13 7.81 -2.16
N ASP A 75 10.16 8.64 -2.54
CA ASP A 75 9.11 9.07 -1.61
C ASP A 75 8.36 7.84 -1.09
N HIS A 76 8.27 7.75 0.24
CA HIS A 76 7.66 6.63 0.95
C HIS A 76 8.24 5.24 0.60
N SER A 77 9.44 5.18 0.02
CA SER A 77 10.12 3.95 -0.40
C SER A 77 9.27 3.11 -1.36
N GLU A 78 8.62 3.76 -2.34
CA GLU A 78 7.80 3.09 -3.35
C GLU A 78 8.63 2.48 -4.48
N GLY A 79 8.43 1.18 -4.75
CA GLY A 79 9.15 0.44 -5.79
C GLY A 79 8.88 0.96 -7.19
N ILE A 80 7.63 1.34 -7.47
CA ILE A 80 7.24 1.94 -8.74
C ILE A 80 8.06 3.20 -9.04
N LEU A 81 8.45 3.94 -7.99
CA LEU A 81 9.24 5.14 -8.10
C LEU A 81 10.73 4.89 -8.26
N ILE A 82 11.28 3.67 -8.19
CA ILE A 82 12.72 3.40 -8.37
C ILE A 82 13.06 2.59 -9.64
N GLN A 83 12.04 2.23 -10.43
CA GLN A 83 12.17 1.41 -11.65
C GLN A 83 11.59 2.11 -12.88
N ASP A 84 11.88 1.55 -14.05
CA ASP A 84 11.47 2.03 -15.38
C ASP A 84 11.05 0.89 -16.34
N VAL A 85 10.71 -0.28 -15.80
CA VAL A 85 10.19 -1.46 -16.52
C VAL A 85 8.70 -1.30 -16.83
N TYR A 86 7.93 -0.74 -15.89
CA TYR A 86 6.50 -0.50 -16.05
C TYR A 86 6.13 0.95 -15.70
N PRO A 87 5.03 1.49 -16.25
CA PRO A 87 4.66 2.89 -16.06
C PRO A 87 4.40 3.25 -14.60
N GLN A 88 4.79 4.48 -14.23
CA GLN A 88 4.52 5.04 -12.90
C GLN A 88 3.10 5.62 -12.76
N PHE A 89 2.33 5.64 -13.86
CA PHE A 89 1.01 6.26 -13.96
C PHE A 89 0.95 7.71 -13.47
N GLY A 90 2.04 8.48 -13.59
CA GLY A 90 2.14 9.86 -13.10
C GLY A 90 2.19 10.01 -11.58
N VAL A 91 2.35 8.92 -10.82
CA VAL A 91 2.54 8.95 -9.36
C VAL A 91 3.87 9.63 -9.02
N GLY A 92 3.88 10.46 -7.97
CA GLY A 92 5.07 11.19 -7.51
C GLY A 92 5.28 12.53 -8.22
N MET A 93 4.52 12.81 -9.28
CA MET A 93 4.61 14.04 -10.06
C MET A 93 3.51 15.05 -9.69
N GLU A 94 2.66 14.76 -8.68
CA GLU A 94 1.43 15.51 -8.41
C GLU A 94 1.69 17.00 -8.18
N LYS A 95 2.75 17.34 -7.43
CA LYS A 95 3.08 18.76 -7.12
C LYS A 95 3.64 19.51 -8.32
N ILE A 96 4.41 18.83 -9.17
CA ILE A 96 4.99 19.40 -10.37
C ILE A 96 3.88 19.61 -11.41
N MET A 97 3.00 18.61 -11.55
CA MET A 97 1.95 18.63 -12.54
C MET A 97 0.73 19.46 -12.12
N ALA A 98 0.50 19.71 -10.81
CA ALA A 98 -0.61 20.54 -10.33
C ALA A 98 -0.69 21.91 -11.01
N ASN A 99 0.45 22.46 -11.45
CA ASN A 99 0.55 23.76 -12.12
C ASN A 99 0.65 23.65 -13.66
N MET A 100 0.70 22.44 -14.23
CA MET A 100 0.76 22.22 -15.67
C MET A 100 -0.64 22.27 -16.29
N ALA A 101 -0.78 23.01 -17.40
CA ALA A 101 -2.02 23.03 -18.18
C ALA A 101 -2.40 21.60 -18.61
N GLY A 102 -3.65 21.19 -18.33
CA GLY A 102 -4.15 19.86 -18.67
C GLY A 102 -3.95 18.77 -17.60
N PHE A 103 -3.21 18.99 -16.51
CA PHE A 103 -3.11 17.95 -15.45
C PHE A 103 -4.47 17.64 -14.82
N LYS A 104 -5.35 18.64 -14.70
CA LYS A 104 -6.72 18.44 -14.23
C LYS A 104 -7.53 17.51 -15.13
N THR A 105 -7.22 17.45 -16.42
CA THR A 105 -7.93 16.60 -17.40
C THR A 105 -7.24 15.27 -17.64
N GLN A 106 -5.98 15.10 -17.23
CA GLN A 106 -5.27 13.82 -17.33
C GLN A 106 -5.67 12.87 -16.19
N MET A 107 -5.99 11.62 -16.54
CA MET A 107 -6.30 10.53 -15.60
C MET A 107 -5.05 9.81 -15.12
N ILE A 108 -4.11 10.58 -14.55
CA ILE A 108 -2.84 10.10 -14.01
C ILE A 108 -2.56 10.71 -12.64
N GLY A 109 -1.66 10.08 -11.87
CA GLY A 109 -1.24 10.48 -10.54
C GLY A 109 -2.08 9.86 -9.43
N ALA A 110 -1.64 10.08 -8.19
CA ALA A 110 -2.35 9.61 -7.01
C ALA A 110 -3.82 10.07 -7.01
N GLY A 111 -4.74 9.11 -6.88
CA GLY A 111 -6.18 9.35 -6.86
C GLY A 111 -6.87 9.40 -8.23
N LYS A 112 -6.15 9.24 -9.35
CA LYS A 112 -6.74 9.17 -10.70
C LYS A 112 -6.22 8.00 -11.56
N TYR A 113 -5.10 7.39 -11.20
CA TYR A 113 -4.41 6.40 -12.05
C TYR A 113 -5.28 5.21 -12.48
N ALA A 114 -6.27 4.79 -11.68
CA ALA A 114 -7.13 3.67 -12.05
C ALA A 114 -8.20 4.04 -13.09
N LEU A 115 -8.39 5.35 -13.35
CA LEU A 115 -9.37 5.89 -14.30
C LEU A 115 -8.79 6.15 -15.70
N GLY A 116 -7.51 5.84 -15.91
CA GLY A 116 -6.92 5.90 -17.23
C GLY A 116 -7.50 4.84 -18.18
N ASP A 117 -7.09 4.94 -19.44
CA ASP A 117 -7.33 3.90 -20.45
C ASP A 117 -6.91 2.53 -19.91
N GLU A 118 -7.85 1.58 -19.84
CA GLU A 118 -7.69 0.28 -19.19
C GLU A 118 -6.45 -0.45 -19.70
N ALA A 119 -6.23 -0.47 -21.02
CA ALA A 119 -5.08 -1.12 -21.64
C ALA A 119 -3.73 -0.52 -21.21
N LYS A 120 -3.72 0.68 -20.62
CA LYS A 120 -2.53 1.37 -20.14
C LYS A 120 -2.35 1.30 -18.63
N VAL A 121 -3.43 1.07 -17.87
CA VAL A 121 -3.40 1.15 -16.40
C VAL A 121 -3.67 -0.18 -15.71
N HIS A 122 -4.39 -1.10 -16.35
CA HIS A 122 -4.62 -2.45 -15.86
C HIS A 122 -3.72 -3.42 -16.61
N LEU A 123 -2.50 -3.59 -16.11
CA LEU A 123 -1.52 -4.48 -16.73
C LEU A 123 -1.75 -5.92 -16.26
N ILE A 124 -1.83 -6.84 -17.21
CA ILE A 124 -2.04 -8.27 -16.95
C ILE A 124 -0.89 -9.12 -17.52
N GLU A 125 -0.96 -10.44 -17.33
CA GLU A 125 0.09 -11.39 -17.69
C GLU A 125 0.44 -11.45 -19.19
N THR A 126 -0.43 -10.93 -20.07
CA THR A 126 -0.21 -10.89 -21.52
C THR A 126 0.51 -9.63 -21.99
N ASP A 127 0.89 -8.72 -21.08
CA ASP A 127 1.64 -7.51 -21.47
C ASP A 127 3.01 -7.90 -22.04
N GLU A 128 3.40 -7.27 -23.15
CA GLU A 128 4.67 -7.50 -23.87
C GLU A 128 5.92 -7.30 -23.00
N LYS A 129 5.80 -6.58 -21.88
CA LYS A 129 6.91 -6.33 -20.95
C LYS A 129 7.23 -7.55 -20.08
N VAL A 130 6.39 -8.58 -20.07
CA VAL A 130 6.64 -9.85 -19.38
C VAL A 130 7.74 -10.62 -20.13
N THR A 131 8.99 -10.25 -19.86
CA THR A 131 10.18 -10.86 -20.48
C THR A 131 11.26 -11.13 -19.42
N PRO A 132 12.13 -12.14 -19.63
CA PRO A 132 13.26 -12.41 -18.73
C PRO A 132 14.19 -11.20 -18.57
N SER A 133 14.41 -10.44 -19.65
CA SER A 133 15.24 -9.23 -19.62
C SER A 133 14.64 -8.14 -18.71
N ASN A 134 13.33 -7.88 -18.83
CA ASN A 134 12.66 -6.90 -17.98
C ASN A 134 12.56 -7.35 -16.52
N MET A 135 12.38 -8.65 -16.27
CA MET A 135 12.46 -9.20 -14.92
C MET A 135 13.84 -8.94 -14.32
N ALA A 136 14.92 -9.27 -15.04
CA ALA A 136 16.29 -9.03 -14.58
C ALA A 136 16.56 -7.53 -14.37
N LYS A 137 16.07 -6.66 -15.28
CA LYS A 137 16.16 -5.21 -15.13
C LYS A 137 15.48 -4.73 -13.85
N LEU A 138 14.25 -5.18 -13.58
CA LEU A 138 13.51 -4.84 -12.36
C LEU A 138 14.27 -5.30 -11.10
N LEU A 139 14.72 -6.55 -11.10
CA LEU A 139 15.44 -7.13 -9.97
C LEU A 139 16.81 -6.47 -9.76
N ASN A 140 17.53 -6.08 -10.81
CA ASN A 140 18.78 -5.32 -10.71
C ASN A 140 18.58 -3.99 -10.00
N ARG A 141 17.45 -3.31 -10.25
CA ARG A 141 17.10 -2.07 -9.56
C ARG A 141 16.77 -2.31 -8.10
N PHE A 142 15.90 -3.28 -7.83
CA PHE A 142 15.39 -3.54 -6.49
C PHE A 142 16.42 -4.20 -5.59
N GLY A 143 17.24 -5.09 -6.15
CA GLY A 143 18.28 -5.86 -5.46
C GLY A 143 19.31 -5.00 -4.76
N SER A 144 19.60 -3.80 -5.28
CA SER A 144 20.53 -2.84 -4.69
C SER A 144 20.03 -2.24 -3.37
N TYR A 145 18.72 -2.31 -3.13
CA TYR A 145 18.09 -1.82 -1.91
C TYR A 145 17.69 -2.95 -0.96
N TRP A 146 17.62 -4.19 -1.46
CA TRP A 146 17.27 -5.35 -0.65
C TRP A 146 18.50 -6.00 -0.02
N ASN A 147 18.38 -6.42 1.24
CA ASN A 147 19.29 -7.40 1.81
C ASN A 147 18.93 -8.80 1.28
N LEU A 148 19.62 -9.24 0.24
CA LEU A 148 19.37 -10.52 -0.45
C LEU A 148 19.67 -11.76 0.41
N THR A 149 20.26 -11.61 1.60
CA THR A 149 20.40 -12.74 2.53
C THR A 149 19.07 -13.12 3.18
N LYS A 150 18.11 -12.19 3.25
CA LYS A 150 16.79 -12.43 3.85
C LYS A 150 15.89 -13.27 2.93
N PRO A 151 15.01 -14.12 3.46
CA PRO A 151 14.12 -14.96 2.65
C PRO A 151 12.93 -14.21 2.05
N VAL A 152 12.47 -13.12 2.69
CA VAL A 152 11.33 -12.33 2.20
C VAL A 152 11.81 -10.96 1.71
N LEU A 153 11.52 -10.63 0.46
CA LEU A 153 11.85 -9.37 -0.20
C LEU A 153 10.56 -8.57 -0.42
N ALA A 154 10.37 -7.51 0.34
CA ALA A 154 9.15 -6.72 0.36
C ALA A 154 9.29 -5.44 -0.49
N GLU A 155 8.36 -5.28 -1.41
CA GLU A 155 8.11 -4.09 -2.23
C GLU A 155 6.75 -3.52 -1.81
N LYS A 156 6.62 -2.20 -1.80
CA LYS A 156 5.33 -1.55 -1.60
C LYS A 156 5.13 -0.47 -2.63
N SER A 157 4.07 -0.61 -3.40
CA SER A 157 3.56 0.40 -4.32
C SER A 157 2.03 0.27 -4.35
N PRO A 158 1.27 1.30 -3.96
CA PRO A 158 -0.19 1.23 -4.06
C PRO A 158 -0.70 0.80 -5.46
N PRO A 159 -0.13 1.29 -6.58
CA PRO A 159 -0.54 0.86 -7.92
C PRO A 159 -0.37 -0.62 -8.22
N THR A 160 0.34 -1.41 -7.41
CA THR A 160 0.42 -2.87 -7.54
C THR A 160 -0.97 -3.53 -7.64
N ALA A 161 -2.00 -2.93 -7.02
CA ALA A 161 -3.39 -3.43 -7.12
C ALA A 161 -4.00 -3.40 -8.53
N VAL A 162 -3.46 -2.61 -9.47
CA VAL A 162 -3.92 -2.56 -10.87
C VAL A 162 -2.96 -3.25 -11.84
N MET A 163 -1.92 -3.91 -11.34
CA MET A 163 -0.93 -4.62 -12.16
C MET A 163 -0.51 -5.95 -11.54
N SER A 164 -1.36 -6.52 -10.69
CA SER A 164 -1.02 -7.66 -9.85
C SER A 164 -0.71 -8.89 -10.70
N ARG A 165 -1.53 -9.15 -11.72
CA ARG A 165 -1.34 -10.23 -12.70
C ARG A 165 -0.08 -10.04 -13.53
N PHE A 166 0.17 -8.82 -14.02
CA PHE A 166 1.42 -8.47 -14.71
C PHE A 166 2.65 -8.74 -13.85
N LEU A 167 2.68 -8.25 -12.61
CA LEU A 167 3.82 -8.45 -11.71
C LEU A 167 4.03 -9.92 -11.39
N GLN A 168 2.95 -10.67 -11.12
CA GLN A 168 3.01 -12.11 -10.95
C GLN A 168 3.67 -12.78 -12.16
N ALA A 169 3.26 -12.45 -13.38
CA ALA A 169 3.83 -13.01 -14.58
C ALA A 169 5.30 -12.61 -14.76
N LEU A 170 5.64 -11.34 -14.52
CA LEU A 170 7.00 -10.82 -14.67
C LEU A 170 8.00 -11.51 -13.74
N TYR A 171 7.68 -11.67 -12.45
CA TYR A 171 8.57 -12.37 -11.50
C TYR A 171 8.71 -13.87 -11.79
N ASN A 172 7.70 -14.47 -12.42
CA ASN A 172 7.66 -15.91 -12.72
C ASN A 172 7.90 -16.21 -14.21
N VAL A 173 8.42 -15.26 -14.99
CA VAL A 173 8.68 -15.45 -16.42
C VAL A 173 9.76 -16.54 -16.62
N PRO A 174 9.54 -17.56 -17.46
CA PRO A 174 10.52 -18.63 -17.67
C PRO A 174 11.85 -18.08 -18.18
N VAL A 175 12.96 -18.44 -17.53
CA VAL A 175 14.30 -18.00 -17.96
C VAL A 175 14.97 -19.05 -18.86
N ILE A 176 14.64 -20.32 -18.67
CA ILE A 176 15.05 -21.44 -19.51
C ILE A 176 13.84 -22.31 -19.85
N GLU A 177 13.83 -22.94 -21.03
CA GLU A 177 12.70 -23.74 -21.52
C GLU A 177 12.32 -24.92 -20.62
N SER A 178 13.27 -25.42 -19.81
CA SER A 178 13.08 -26.56 -18.91
C SER A 178 12.62 -26.18 -17.49
N GLU A 179 12.40 -24.90 -17.20
CA GLU A 179 11.85 -24.48 -15.91
C GLU A 179 10.40 -24.93 -15.79
N ALA A 180 10.17 -25.92 -14.92
CA ALA A 180 8.83 -26.33 -14.56
C ALA A 180 8.07 -25.14 -13.92
N GLN A 181 6.82 -24.96 -14.35
CA GLN A 181 5.86 -23.93 -13.90
C GLN A 181 5.41 -24.11 -12.43
N GLY A 182 6.32 -24.44 -11.51
CA GLY A 182 5.97 -25.02 -10.21
C GLY A 182 6.12 -24.10 -8.99
N THR A 183 6.97 -23.07 -9.04
CA THR A 183 7.20 -22.21 -7.87
C THR A 183 6.82 -20.76 -8.17
N HIS A 184 5.74 -20.31 -7.55
CA HIS A 184 5.32 -18.92 -7.61
C HIS A 184 6.00 -18.14 -6.50
N LEU A 185 6.92 -17.26 -6.86
CA LEU A 185 7.73 -16.50 -5.91
C LEU A 185 6.96 -15.36 -5.23
N THR A 186 5.86 -14.92 -5.84
CA THR A 186 5.13 -13.71 -5.45
C THR A 186 4.01 -14.01 -4.46
N LYS A 187 3.93 -13.21 -3.41
CA LYS A 187 2.80 -13.14 -2.49
C LYS A 187 2.26 -11.72 -2.47
N PHE A 188 0.94 -11.56 -2.56
CA PHE A 188 0.29 -10.25 -2.62
C PHE A 188 -0.42 -9.93 -1.31
N LEU A 189 -0.11 -8.77 -0.74
CA LEU A 189 -0.83 -8.20 0.39
C LEU A 189 -1.51 -6.91 -0.04
N PHE A 190 -2.83 -6.93 -0.14
CA PHE A 190 -3.63 -5.76 -0.50
C PHE A 190 -4.23 -5.12 0.73
N ILE A 191 -4.08 -3.81 0.82
CA ILE A 191 -4.59 -3.03 1.94
C ILE A 191 -5.80 -2.24 1.47
N THR A 192 -6.87 -2.27 2.26
CA THR A 192 -8.06 -1.47 2.04
C THR A 192 -8.27 -0.50 3.20
N ARG A 193 -9.09 0.53 2.98
CA ARG A 193 -9.43 1.51 4.01
C ARG A 193 -10.83 2.03 3.72
N HIS A 194 -11.57 2.46 4.73
CA HIS A 194 -12.87 3.08 4.50
C HIS A 194 -12.82 4.13 3.37
N PRO A 195 -13.63 4.02 2.31
CA PRO A 195 -13.47 4.79 1.08
C PRO A 195 -13.57 6.30 1.31
N ILE A 196 -14.48 6.75 2.17
CA ILE A 196 -14.59 8.18 2.53
C ILE A 196 -13.32 8.69 3.26
N ALA A 197 -12.73 7.86 4.13
CA ALA A 197 -11.49 8.22 4.80
C ALA A 197 -10.33 8.29 3.81
N ASN A 198 -10.29 7.36 2.85
CA ASN A 198 -9.32 7.36 1.77
C ASN A 198 -9.39 8.64 0.91
N VAL A 199 -10.60 9.06 0.52
CA VAL A 199 -10.82 10.30 -0.25
C VAL A 199 -10.35 11.53 0.53
N TYR A 200 -10.76 11.70 1.79
CA TYR A 200 -10.28 12.84 2.57
C TYR A 200 -8.77 12.80 2.84
N ALA A 201 -8.19 11.61 2.96
CA ALA A 201 -6.75 11.45 3.09
C ALA A 201 -6.00 11.84 1.80
N HIS A 202 -6.61 11.70 0.63
CA HIS A 202 -6.04 12.19 -0.64
C HIS A 202 -6.00 13.71 -0.72
N TYR A 203 -6.96 14.43 -0.15
CA TYR A 203 -6.95 15.90 -0.19
C TYR A 203 -5.70 16.54 0.43
N SER A 204 -5.07 15.92 1.43
CA SER A 204 -3.78 16.40 1.93
C SER A 204 -2.62 16.19 0.95
N LEU A 205 -2.76 15.29 -0.02
CA LEU A 205 -1.76 14.96 -1.03
C LEU A 205 -1.95 15.79 -2.30
N VAL A 206 -3.18 15.84 -2.83
CA VAL A 206 -3.49 16.42 -4.15
C VAL A 206 -3.84 17.92 -4.09
N GLY A 207 -3.72 18.56 -2.93
CA GLY A 207 -4.02 19.99 -2.76
C GLY A 207 -5.49 20.32 -2.46
N GLY A 208 -6.37 19.30 -2.34
CA GLY A 208 -7.75 19.47 -1.90
C GLY A 208 -8.80 19.27 -3.00
N SER A 209 -10.07 19.48 -2.64
CA SER A 209 -11.23 19.17 -3.48
C SER A 209 -11.37 20.03 -4.74
N HIS A 210 -10.69 21.18 -4.79
CA HIS A 210 -10.68 22.07 -5.95
C HIS A 210 -9.68 21.64 -7.03
N VAL A 211 -8.77 20.71 -6.70
CA VAL A 211 -7.80 20.13 -7.64
C VAL A 211 -8.34 18.83 -8.21
N VAL A 212 -8.77 17.91 -7.34
CA VAL A 212 -9.41 16.65 -7.73
C VAL A 212 -10.76 16.54 -7.02
N PRO A 213 -11.88 16.45 -7.75
CA PRO A 213 -13.21 16.33 -7.14
C PRO A 213 -13.35 15.10 -6.24
N PHE A 214 -14.23 15.18 -5.25
CA PHE A 214 -14.55 14.06 -4.36
C PHE A 214 -14.98 12.81 -5.16
N ASP A 215 -15.85 13.05 -6.14
CA ASP A 215 -16.44 12.01 -6.98
C ASP A 215 -15.37 11.27 -7.79
N THR A 216 -14.41 12.00 -8.39
CA THR A 216 -13.27 11.41 -9.09
C THR A 216 -12.42 10.52 -8.19
N LEU A 217 -12.15 10.95 -6.94
CA LEU A 217 -11.39 10.13 -6.00
C LEU A 217 -12.17 8.87 -5.57
N MET A 218 -13.49 8.97 -5.42
CA MET A 218 -14.35 7.81 -5.17
C MET A 218 -14.36 6.86 -6.36
N GLU A 219 -14.50 7.36 -7.59
CA GLU A 219 -14.47 6.56 -8.82
C GLU A 219 -13.15 5.84 -8.97
N ASN A 220 -12.02 6.53 -8.75
CA ASN A 220 -10.70 5.90 -8.76
C ASN A 220 -10.59 4.77 -7.72
N TYR A 221 -11.08 5.02 -6.50
CA TYR A 221 -11.10 4.00 -5.45
C TYR A 221 -11.92 2.78 -5.89
N MET A 222 -13.13 2.98 -6.40
CA MET A 222 -13.99 1.89 -6.85
C MET A 222 -13.39 1.13 -8.04
N GLN A 223 -12.84 1.84 -9.02
CA GLN A 223 -12.25 1.23 -10.22
C GLN A 223 -11.02 0.38 -9.87
N LEU A 224 -10.15 0.86 -8.98
CA LEU A 224 -9.04 0.07 -8.46
C LEU A 224 -9.52 -1.24 -7.84
N HIS A 225 -10.58 -1.18 -7.03
CA HIS A 225 -11.11 -2.37 -6.38
C HIS A 225 -11.86 -3.30 -7.34
N ARG A 226 -12.40 -2.80 -8.47
CA ARG A 226 -12.89 -3.64 -9.57
C ARG A 226 -11.76 -4.44 -10.19
N TYR A 227 -10.65 -3.80 -10.56
CA TYR A 227 -9.47 -4.49 -11.10
C TYR A 227 -8.93 -5.52 -10.10
N LEU A 228 -8.82 -5.13 -8.84
CA LEU A 228 -8.38 -6.06 -7.80
C LEU A 228 -9.33 -7.26 -7.69
N LYS A 229 -10.64 -7.06 -7.59
CA LYS A 229 -11.64 -8.13 -7.52
C LYS A 229 -11.57 -9.06 -8.74
N SER A 230 -11.37 -8.51 -9.95
CA SER A 230 -11.19 -9.32 -11.15
C SER A 230 -9.87 -10.07 -11.20
N ASP A 231 -8.82 -9.53 -10.58
CA ASP A 231 -7.48 -10.13 -10.59
C ASP A 231 -7.34 -11.26 -9.57
N LEU A 232 -7.98 -11.17 -8.40
CA LEU A 232 -7.81 -12.13 -7.30
C LEU A 232 -7.92 -13.62 -7.72
N PRO A 233 -8.88 -14.04 -8.56
CA PRO A 233 -8.97 -15.44 -9.00
C PRO A 233 -7.79 -15.94 -9.86
N HIS A 234 -6.97 -15.02 -10.39
CA HIS A 234 -5.81 -15.34 -11.23
C HIS A 234 -4.49 -15.29 -10.46
N LEU A 235 -4.50 -14.87 -9.19
CA LEU A 235 -3.31 -14.75 -8.38
C LEU A 235 -3.02 -16.04 -7.60
N HIS A 236 -1.75 -16.42 -7.55
CA HIS A 236 -1.26 -17.57 -6.80
C HIS A 236 -0.95 -17.21 -5.34
N ASN A 237 -0.71 -18.25 -4.52
CA ASN A 237 -0.31 -18.14 -3.12
C ASN A 237 -1.33 -17.43 -2.20
N ASP A 238 -2.61 -17.48 -2.56
CA ASP A 238 -3.74 -16.94 -1.78
C ASP A 238 -3.50 -15.49 -1.30
N PRO A 239 -3.77 -14.49 -2.15
CA PRO A 239 -3.59 -13.08 -1.80
C PRO A 239 -4.31 -12.72 -0.49
N MET A 240 -3.65 -11.94 0.36
CA MET A 240 -4.20 -11.49 1.62
C MET A 240 -4.77 -10.08 1.49
N LEU A 241 -6.00 -9.87 1.97
CA LEU A 241 -6.62 -8.55 2.08
C LEU A 241 -6.69 -8.11 3.54
N ILE A 242 -6.22 -6.90 3.84
CA ILE A 242 -6.24 -6.34 5.20
C ILE A 242 -6.87 -4.96 5.18
N ARG A 243 -7.84 -4.73 6.06
CA ARG A 243 -8.34 -3.38 6.32
C ARG A 243 -7.38 -2.66 7.25
N LEU A 244 -7.04 -1.41 6.94
CA LEU A 244 -6.21 -0.57 7.82
C LEU A 244 -6.81 -0.51 9.23
N GLU A 245 -8.13 -0.43 9.33
CA GLU A 245 -8.90 -0.36 10.57
C GLU A 245 -8.68 -1.59 11.45
N ASP A 246 -8.58 -2.79 10.86
CA ASP A 246 -8.31 -4.01 11.61
C ASP A 246 -6.87 -4.03 12.10
N PHE A 247 -5.93 -3.64 11.25
CA PHE A 247 -4.51 -3.57 11.61
C PHE A 247 -4.25 -2.61 12.77
N VAL A 248 -4.83 -1.40 12.76
CA VAL A 248 -4.59 -0.45 13.85
C VAL A 248 -5.28 -0.81 15.16
N THR A 249 -6.35 -1.61 15.10
CA THR A 249 -7.08 -2.08 16.29
C THR A 249 -6.36 -3.24 16.96
N SER A 250 -5.82 -4.17 16.17
CA SER A 250 -5.16 -5.39 16.65
C SER A 250 -3.83 -5.65 15.91
N PRO A 251 -2.83 -4.75 16.01
CA PRO A 251 -1.64 -4.81 15.17
C PRO A 251 -0.82 -6.10 15.40
N SER A 252 -0.77 -6.60 16.64
CA SER A 252 -0.07 -7.85 16.97
C SER A 252 -0.71 -9.05 16.26
N ASP A 253 -2.04 -9.19 16.35
CA ASP A 253 -2.77 -10.30 15.72
C ASP A 253 -2.68 -10.24 14.20
N THR A 254 -2.75 -9.03 13.63
CA THR A 254 -2.62 -8.85 12.19
C THR A 254 -1.21 -9.21 11.72
N LEU A 255 -0.16 -8.79 12.43
CA LEU A 255 1.22 -9.18 12.10
C LEU A 255 1.45 -10.68 12.25
N HIS A 256 0.91 -11.30 13.31
CA HIS A 256 0.97 -12.76 13.49
C HIS A 256 0.39 -13.49 12.28
N LYS A 257 -0.78 -13.05 11.79
CA LYS A 257 -1.43 -13.61 10.59
C LYS A 257 -0.56 -13.43 9.34
N ILE A 258 -0.02 -12.23 9.12
CA ILE A 258 0.85 -11.95 7.96
C ILE A 258 2.10 -12.83 8.00
N PHE A 259 2.81 -12.89 9.13
CA PHE A 259 4.06 -13.66 9.24
C PHE A 259 3.82 -15.16 9.12
N SER A 260 2.73 -15.66 9.70
CA SER A 260 2.31 -17.06 9.51
C SER A 260 2.04 -17.37 8.04
N TRP A 261 1.31 -16.50 7.35
CA TRP A 261 1.04 -16.65 5.92
C TRP A 261 2.29 -16.54 5.06
N LEU A 262 3.28 -15.72 5.45
CA LEU A 262 4.59 -15.64 4.80
C LEU A 262 5.48 -16.86 5.10
N GLY A 263 5.10 -17.72 6.05
CA GLY A 263 5.91 -18.89 6.44
C GLY A 263 7.18 -18.52 7.23
N ILE A 264 7.16 -17.39 7.94
CA ILE A 264 8.27 -16.93 8.80
C ILE A 264 7.83 -16.91 10.27
N ASP A 265 8.76 -16.67 11.20
CA ASP A 265 8.45 -16.64 12.63
C ASP A 265 7.35 -15.63 12.96
N ALA A 266 6.23 -16.15 13.47
CA ALA A 266 5.06 -15.38 13.85
C ALA A 266 4.85 -15.35 15.36
N SER A 267 5.83 -15.77 16.17
CA SER A 267 5.67 -15.85 17.62
C SER A 267 5.24 -14.52 18.26
N GLU A 268 4.59 -14.62 19.42
CA GLU A 268 4.20 -13.44 20.20
C GLU A 268 5.42 -12.57 20.54
N ALA A 269 6.56 -13.20 20.84
CA ALA A 269 7.81 -12.50 21.10
C ALA A 269 8.26 -11.66 19.89
N THR A 270 8.21 -12.24 18.69
CA THR A 270 8.62 -11.58 17.45
C THR A 270 7.66 -10.48 17.03
N THR A 271 6.35 -10.70 17.12
CA THR A 271 5.36 -9.66 16.81
C THR A 271 5.46 -8.48 17.79
N LYS A 272 5.68 -8.75 19.08
CA LYS A 272 5.95 -7.72 20.08
C LYS A 272 7.23 -6.94 19.78
N ASP A 273 8.33 -7.62 19.50
CA ASP A 273 9.60 -6.97 19.16
C ASP A 273 9.47 -6.08 17.91
N VAL A 274 8.84 -6.57 16.85
CA VAL A 274 8.50 -5.78 15.65
C VAL A 274 7.73 -4.52 16.00
N LEU A 275 6.71 -4.62 16.85
CA LEU A 275 5.90 -3.46 17.25
C LEU A 275 6.69 -2.46 18.09
N THR A 276 7.64 -2.90 18.93
CA THR A 276 8.50 -1.97 19.68
C THR A 276 9.44 -1.15 18.79
N ARG A 277 9.81 -1.70 17.63
CA ARG A 277 10.67 -1.05 16.63
C ARG A 277 9.89 -0.29 15.56
N THR A 278 8.57 -0.42 15.54
CA THR A 278 7.69 0.28 14.60
C THR A 278 7.34 1.65 15.15
N GLU A 279 7.23 2.65 14.26
CA GLU A 279 6.69 3.96 14.61
C GLU A 279 5.29 3.84 15.26
N VAL A 280 4.89 4.87 16.01
CA VAL A 280 3.61 4.89 16.72
C VAL A 280 2.44 4.60 15.76
N ILE A 281 1.73 3.50 16.02
CA ILE A 281 0.51 3.14 15.32
C ILE A 281 -0.67 3.82 16.03
N HIS A 282 -1.30 4.78 15.35
CA HIS A 282 -2.51 5.42 15.87
C HIS A 282 -3.67 4.45 15.85
N SER A 283 -4.36 4.27 16.98
CA SER A 283 -5.49 3.35 17.14
C SER A 283 -6.70 3.69 16.27
N ASP A 284 -6.89 4.96 15.90
CA ASP A 284 -7.97 5.38 14.99
C ASP A 284 -7.50 6.50 14.03
N PRO A 285 -6.81 6.14 12.94
CA PRO A 285 -6.34 7.11 11.94
C PRO A 285 -7.49 7.74 11.15
N ASN A 286 -8.71 7.25 11.32
CA ASN A 286 -9.91 7.68 10.60
C ASN A 286 -10.76 8.69 11.38
N ALA A 287 -10.59 8.83 12.69
CA ALA A 287 -11.38 9.71 13.56
C ALA A 287 -11.58 11.11 12.95
N LYS A 288 -10.49 11.75 12.49
CA LYS A 288 -10.54 13.09 11.90
C LYS A 288 -11.36 13.16 10.60
N TYR A 289 -11.30 12.12 9.78
CA TYR A 289 -12.02 12.05 8.50
C TYR A 289 -13.48 11.73 8.72
N ARG A 290 -13.77 10.83 9.66
CA ARG A 290 -15.14 10.52 10.11
C ARG A 290 -15.81 11.75 10.69
N LYS A 291 -15.15 12.49 11.60
CA LYS A 291 -15.66 13.77 12.13
C LYS A 291 -15.98 14.76 11.00
N LYS A 292 -15.10 14.88 10.00
CA LYS A 292 -15.33 15.74 8.83
C LYS A 292 -16.54 15.30 8.01
N TRP A 293 -16.64 14.01 7.70
CA TRP A 293 -17.77 13.44 6.96
C TRP A 293 -19.09 13.67 7.71
N CYS A 294 -19.16 13.25 8.97
CA CYS A 294 -20.38 13.27 9.76
C CYS A 294 -20.85 14.67 10.14
N GLY A 295 -19.96 15.68 10.06
CA GLY A 295 -20.31 17.10 10.20
C GLY A 295 -20.98 17.70 8.94
N ILE A 296 -20.95 17.01 7.80
CA ILE A 296 -21.65 17.46 6.58
C ILE A 296 -23.15 17.20 6.73
N HIS A 297 -23.95 18.13 6.21
CA HIS A 297 -25.40 18.04 6.21
C HIS A 297 -25.87 16.69 5.64
N PRO A 298 -26.78 15.95 6.33
CA PRO A 298 -27.17 14.60 5.94
C PRO A 298 -27.63 14.45 4.48
N LYS A 299 -28.35 15.44 3.93
CA LYS A 299 -28.76 15.43 2.52
C LYS A 299 -27.57 15.34 1.56
N ASN A 300 -26.49 16.06 1.82
CA ASN A 300 -25.31 16.06 0.94
C ASN A 300 -24.52 14.74 1.03
N ARG A 301 -24.64 14.03 2.17
CA ARG A 301 -24.07 12.69 2.31
C ARG A 301 -24.91 11.63 1.60
N ALA A 302 -26.24 11.77 1.66
CA ALA A 302 -27.17 10.81 1.09
C ALA A 302 -26.93 10.57 -0.41
N ASP A 303 -26.53 11.61 -1.17
CA ASP A 303 -26.24 11.48 -2.60
C ASP A 303 -25.02 10.57 -2.85
N VAL A 304 -23.92 10.78 -2.13
CA VAL A 304 -22.70 9.96 -2.21
C VAL A 304 -22.97 8.54 -1.68
N GLU A 305 -23.65 8.43 -0.54
CA GLU A 305 -24.04 7.16 0.05
C GLU A 305 -24.94 6.37 -0.90
N GLY A 306 -25.89 7.02 -1.57
CA GLY A 306 -26.76 6.42 -2.57
C GLY A 306 -26.02 5.97 -3.83
N LYS A 307 -25.11 6.81 -4.35
CA LYS A 307 -24.31 6.51 -5.54
C LYS A 307 -23.36 5.33 -5.31
N TYR A 308 -22.68 5.27 -4.17
CA TYR A 308 -21.54 4.37 -3.98
C TYR A 308 -21.78 3.17 -3.08
N GLN A 309 -22.78 3.16 -2.20
CA GLN A 309 -22.94 2.04 -1.25
C GLN A 309 -23.12 0.70 -1.99
N LEU A 310 -23.96 0.64 -3.02
CA LEU A 310 -24.17 -0.59 -3.79
C LEU A 310 -22.89 -1.09 -4.47
N ILE A 311 -22.02 -0.18 -4.90
CA ILE A 311 -20.73 -0.53 -5.51
C ILE A 311 -19.77 -1.08 -4.44
N VAL A 312 -19.74 -0.46 -3.26
CA VAL A 312 -18.93 -0.93 -2.12
C VAL A 312 -19.38 -2.33 -1.67
N ASP A 313 -20.69 -2.57 -1.66
CA ASP A 313 -21.28 -3.85 -1.30
C ASP A 313 -20.98 -4.92 -2.36
N ASP A 314 -21.13 -4.60 -3.66
CA ASP A 314 -20.75 -5.51 -4.74
C ASP A 314 -19.26 -5.88 -4.67
N LEU A 315 -18.39 -4.93 -4.38
CA LEU A 315 -16.95 -5.15 -4.26
C LEU A 315 -16.53 -5.91 -2.99
N ASP A 316 -17.48 -6.28 -2.12
CA ASP A 316 -17.25 -7.00 -0.86
C ASP A 316 -16.17 -6.36 0.03
N LEU A 317 -16.15 -5.03 0.11
CA LEU A 317 -15.11 -4.31 0.86
C LEU A 317 -15.37 -4.28 2.37
N GLY A 318 -16.56 -4.69 2.81
CA GLY A 318 -16.96 -4.70 4.22
C GLY A 318 -17.04 -3.30 4.87
N TYR A 319 -17.42 -2.27 4.11
CA TYR A 319 -17.60 -0.89 4.60
C TYR A 319 -19.04 -0.39 4.44
N SER A 320 -19.55 0.29 5.47
CA SER A 320 -20.84 0.97 5.40
C SER A 320 -20.67 2.49 5.35
N LEU A 321 -20.93 3.11 4.20
CA LEU A 321 -20.93 4.57 4.05
C LEU A 321 -22.02 5.21 4.92
N LYS A 322 -23.22 4.62 4.90
CA LYS A 322 -24.39 5.06 5.68
C LYS A 322 -24.19 4.83 7.18
N GLY A 323 -23.57 3.70 7.54
CA GLY A 323 -23.32 3.27 8.91
C GLY A 323 -22.16 4.01 9.58
N TRP A 324 -21.24 4.59 8.80
CA TRP A 324 -19.97 5.09 9.32
C TRP A 324 -20.11 6.14 10.44
N CYS A 325 -21.14 6.98 10.38
CA CYS A 325 -21.40 7.98 11.43
C CYS A 325 -22.10 7.42 12.67
N LYS A 326 -22.76 6.26 12.56
CA LYS A 326 -23.45 5.59 13.67
C LYS A 326 -22.52 4.66 14.44
N GLU A 327 -21.56 4.04 13.75
CA GLU A 327 -20.52 3.20 14.37
C GLU A 327 -19.67 3.98 15.40
N ASP A 328 -19.51 5.29 15.22
CA ASP A 328 -18.85 6.20 16.17
C ASP A 328 -19.64 6.33 17.46
N GLN A 329 -20.98 6.36 17.42
CA GLN A 329 -21.77 6.50 18.65
C GLN A 329 -21.62 5.28 19.55
N ALA A 330 -21.60 4.07 18.98
CA ALA A 330 -21.44 2.83 19.75
C ALA A 330 -20.02 2.67 20.32
N ARG A 331 -18.98 2.87 19.49
CA ARG A 331 -17.57 2.78 19.94
C ARG A 331 -17.17 3.91 20.88
N TYR A 332 -17.57 5.16 20.59
CA TYR A 332 -17.34 6.29 21.50
C TYR A 332 -18.02 6.10 22.86
N GLN A 333 -19.26 5.57 22.88
CA GLN A 333 -19.92 5.24 24.15
C GLN A 333 -19.22 4.10 24.90
N GLN A 334 -18.62 3.14 24.19
CA GLN A 334 -17.86 2.04 24.79
C GLN A 334 -16.51 2.52 25.35
N ASP A 335 -15.79 3.38 24.63
CA ASP A 335 -14.52 3.96 25.08
C ASP A 335 -14.71 4.93 26.25
N GLN A 336 -15.78 5.74 26.23
CA GLN A 336 -16.19 6.57 27.38
C GLN A 336 -16.52 5.72 28.61
N LYS A 337 -17.12 4.54 28.44
CA LYS A 337 -17.36 3.59 29.55
C LYS A 337 -16.04 3.03 30.09
N LEU A 338 -15.12 2.62 29.23
CA LEU A 338 -13.82 2.07 29.64
C LEU A 338 -12.94 3.13 30.35
N GLN A 339 -12.93 4.38 29.88
CA GLN A 339 -12.20 5.48 30.53
C GLN A 339 -12.80 5.86 31.90
N LYS A 340 -14.13 5.80 32.06
CA LYS A 340 -14.78 6.03 33.37
C LYS A 340 -14.49 4.91 34.37
N VAL A 341 -14.38 3.66 33.92
CA VAL A 341 -14.00 2.50 34.77
C VAL A 341 -12.52 2.57 35.16
N GLY A 342 -11.66 3.08 34.29
CA GLY A 342 -10.25 3.35 34.62
C GLY A 342 -10.06 4.43 35.69
N ASN A 343 -10.86 5.49 35.66
CA ASN A 343 -10.79 6.60 36.63
C ASN A 343 -11.45 6.31 37.99
N THR A 344 -12.22 5.24 38.14
CA THR A 344 -12.83 4.85 39.42
C THR A 344 -11.94 3.91 40.24
N LYS A 345 -10.90 3.31 39.66
CA LYS A 345 -9.96 2.42 40.35
C LYS A 345 -8.74 3.12 40.97
N SER A 346 -8.63 4.45 40.90
CA SER A 346 -7.49 5.22 41.46
C SER A 346 -7.79 5.94 42.79
N ARG A 347 -8.96 5.75 43.41
CA ARG A 347 -9.21 6.18 44.79
C ARG A 347 -9.13 4.98 45.73
N MET A 348 -7.93 4.61 46.14
CA MET A 348 -7.75 3.88 47.39
C MET A 348 -8.02 4.83 48.56
N PRO A 349 -8.81 4.44 49.58
CA PRO A 349 -8.96 5.19 50.80
C PRO A 349 -7.79 4.89 51.75
N GLY A 350 -7.01 5.91 52.09
CA GLY A 350 -5.95 5.93 53.11
C GLY A 350 -5.15 7.23 52.94
N ASP A 351 -4.91 8.08 53.93
CA ASP A 351 -4.89 7.92 55.38
C ASP A 351 -5.32 9.25 56.04
N LEU A 352 -6.09 9.16 57.12
CA LEU A 352 -6.24 10.18 58.16
C LEU A 352 -6.04 9.53 59.52
#